data_AF-A0A412YLQ4-F1
#
_entry.id   AF-A0A412YLQ4-F1
#
_cell.length_a   1.000
_cell.length_b   1.000
_cell.length_c   1.000
_cell.angle_alpha   90.00
_cell.angle_beta   90.00
_cell.angle_gamma   90.00
#
_symmetry.space_group_name_H-M   'P 1'
#
loop_
_entity.id
_entity.type
_entity.pdbx_description
1 polymer ?
#
loop_
_entity_poly.entity_id
_entity_poly.type
_entity_poly.pdbx_seq_one_letter_code
_entity_poly.pdbx_strand_id
1 'polypeptide(L)'
;MRKIEAVISIDKLALCYIATGELIEKLSEKDENDVLVDEYDYDCFRLKRVPSDETIYVNYFDVLIKFPKDNEKSGCTERKFATLKTKPRSVEEGKKNYIWLYIENWVFYEVFLTIQRSKCNWLSCVDYIVDELGLVFNNITSMDIALDGNVNIAKRIKHAQFDDAYTVKLNGTFRRNKEEVLDNILHISTGDQIKLRTTTIVAKPQKKKDEKLSLKVYNKTNELEKSSKRYISKWVDINSTIYRTEITIGNENLKEFYARKGECIPYELLLTTFANQSESQLILFEMMEYFSNRLLMFNYNPKHKGKGETLSIFEL
;
A
#
# COMPACT_ATOMS: atom_id res chain seq x y z
N MET A 1 -27.09 11.00 -13.85
CA MET A 1 -26.04 10.75 -12.85
C MET A 1 -24.69 10.74 -13.55
N ARG A 2 -23.64 11.37 -12.99
CA ARG A 2 -22.29 11.20 -13.52
C ARG A 2 -21.88 9.74 -13.33
N LYS A 3 -21.24 9.14 -14.33
CA LYS A 3 -20.68 7.79 -14.24
C LYS A 3 -19.66 7.73 -13.11
N ILE A 4 -19.76 6.72 -12.23
CA ILE A 4 -18.73 6.49 -11.21
C ILE A 4 -17.53 5.88 -11.93
N GLU A 5 -16.39 6.53 -11.78
CA GLU A 5 -15.11 6.07 -12.30
C GLU A 5 -14.20 5.82 -11.10
N ALA A 6 -13.64 4.62 -11.03
CA ALA A 6 -12.74 4.24 -9.97
C ALA A 6 -11.70 3.23 -10.47
N VAL A 7 -10.50 3.32 -9.93
CA VAL A 7 -9.39 2.39 -10.14
C VAL A 7 -8.81 2.06 -8.77
N ILE A 8 -8.70 0.78 -8.45
CA ILE A 8 -8.01 0.33 -7.24
C ILE A 8 -6.60 -0.15 -7.57
N SER A 9 -5.63 0.16 -6.72
CA SER A 9 -4.22 -0.19 -6.90
C SER A 9 -3.51 -0.31 -5.56
N ILE A 10 -2.37 -1.00 -5.54
CA ILE A 10 -1.43 -0.92 -4.42
C ILE A 10 -0.77 0.46 -4.43
N ASP A 11 -0.64 1.10 -3.28
CA ASP A 11 0.09 2.36 -3.13
C ASP A 11 1.42 2.19 -2.38
N LYS A 12 1.52 1.17 -1.53
CA LYS A 12 2.73 0.83 -0.78
C LYS A 12 2.79 -0.66 -0.52
N LEU A 13 3.99 -1.23 -0.62
CA LEU A 13 4.21 -2.65 -0.36
C LEU A 13 5.56 -2.88 0.31
N ALA A 14 5.55 -3.64 1.40
CA ALA A 14 6.76 -4.13 2.04
C ALA A 14 6.68 -5.65 2.18
N LEU A 15 7.64 -6.33 1.56
CA LEU A 15 7.71 -7.79 1.47
C LEU A 15 8.81 -8.31 2.40
N CYS A 16 8.63 -9.50 2.93
CA CYS A 16 9.64 -10.22 3.71
C CYS A 16 9.92 -11.55 3.04
N TYR A 17 11.20 -11.85 2.90
CA TYR A 17 11.73 -13.06 2.30
C TYR A 17 12.70 -13.75 3.26
N ILE A 18 12.96 -15.02 3.00
CA ILE A 18 13.99 -15.82 3.63
C ILE A 18 15.15 -15.93 2.63
N ALA A 19 16.36 -15.61 3.10
CA ALA A 19 17.59 -15.70 2.32
C ALA A 19 18.45 -16.89 2.77
N THR A 20 19.30 -17.37 1.87
CA THR A 20 20.36 -18.33 2.20
C THR A 20 21.43 -17.70 3.09
N GLY A 21 22.19 -18.52 3.82
CA GLY A 21 23.33 -18.03 4.59
C GLY A 21 24.40 -17.40 3.69
N GLU A 22 24.65 -18.02 2.54
CA GLU A 22 25.60 -17.55 1.52
C GLU A 22 25.25 -16.14 1.01
N LEU A 23 23.97 -15.85 0.72
CA LEU A 23 23.59 -14.50 0.30
C LEU A 23 23.85 -13.47 1.40
N ILE A 24 23.56 -13.79 2.66
CA ILE A 24 23.78 -12.88 3.78
C ILE A 24 25.28 -12.60 4.00
N GLU A 25 26.11 -13.64 3.86
CA GLU A 25 27.57 -13.51 3.89
C GLU A 25 28.04 -12.63 2.75
N LYS A 26 27.62 -12.91 1.51
CA LYS A 26 27.91 -12.08 0.33
C LYS A 26 27.54 -10.64 0.56
N LEU A 27 26.31 -10.33 0.99
CA LEU A 27 25.85 -8.96 1.24
C LEU A 27 26.57 -8.27 2.42
N SER A 28 27.34 -9.00 3.21
CA SER A 28 28.16 -8.47 4.32
C SER A 28 29.66 -8.55 4.03
N GLU A 29 30.04 -8.93 2.81
CA GLU A 29 31.42 -9.08 2.38
C GLU A 29 32.17 -7.74 2.43
N LYS A 30 33.45 -7.84 2.74
CA LYS A 30 34.39 -6.74 2.74
C LYS A 30 35.50 -7.00 1.71
N ASP A 31 35.99 -5.93 1.10
CA ASP A 31 37.12 -5.97 0.20
C ASP A 31 38.46 -6.19 0.93
N GLU A 32 39.56 -6.22 0.18
CA GLU A 32 40.91 -6.40 0.69
C GLU A 32 41.37 -5.34 1.70
N ASN A 33 40.68 -4.20 1.76
CA ASN A 33 40.96 -3.09 2.68
C ASN A 33 40.02 -3.09 3.90
N ASP A 34 39.28 -4.19 4.14
CA ASP A 34 38.29 -4.33 5.22
C ASP A 34 37.10 -3.34 5.10
N VAL A 35 36.82 -2.86 3.87
CA VAL A 35 35.69 -1.98 3.56
C VAL A 35 34.54 -2.80 2.98
N LEU A 36 33.31 -2.55 3.42
CA LEU A 36 32.13 -3.26 2.89
C LEU A 36 31.99 -3.06 1.38
N VAL A 37 31.71 -4.16 0.66
CA VAL A 37 31.40 -4.08 -0.77
C VAL A 37 30.12 -3.28 -0.96
N ASP A 38 30.21 -2.24 -1.78
CA ASP A 38 29.16 -1.25 -1.98
C ASP A 38 28.19 -1.61 -3.10
N GLU A 39 28.59 -2.44 -4.07
CA GLU A 39 27.78 -2.66 -5.28
C GLU A 39 27.81 -4.11 -5.76
N TYR A 40 26.65 -4.61 -6.21
CA TYR A 40 26.51 -5.94 -6.82
C TYR A 40 25.66 -5.84 -8.08
N ASP A 41 26.16 -6.34 -9.20
CA ASP A 41 25.49 -6.28 -10.51
C ASP A 41 24.86 -7.64 -10.87
N TYR A 42 23.58 -7.62 -11.29
CA TYR A 42 22.76 -8.77 -11.67
C TYR A 42 22.12 -8.57 -13.06
N ASP A 43 22.85 -7.94 -13.99
CA ASP A 43 22.48 -7.65 -15.38
C ASP A 43 21.28 -6.70 -15.55
N CYS A 44 20.09 -7.09 -15.11
CA CYS A 44 18.85 -6.31 -15.18
C CYS A 44 18.61 -5.41 -13.97
N PHE A 45 19.36 -5.60 -12.88
CA PHE A 45 19.36 -4.69 -11.74
C PHE A 45 20.73 -4.66 -11.06
N ARG A 46 20.90 -3.67 -10.18
CA ARG A 46 22.10 -3.51 -9.35
C ARG A 46 21.68 -3.25 -7.91
N LEU A 47 22.38 -3.86 -6.95
CA LEU A 47 22.29 -3.48 -5.55
C LEU A 47 23.36 -2.43 -5.28
N LYS A 48 22.97 -1.28 -4.73
CA LYS A 48 23.90 -0.25 -4.29
C LYS A 48 23.70 0.01 -2.80
N ARG A 49 24.76 -0.19 -2.01
CA ARG A 49 24.75 0.04 -0.57
C ARG A 49 24.49 1.51 -0.29
N VAL A 50 23.65 1.75 0.70
CA VAL A 50 23.35 3.10 1.20
C VAL A 50 23.55 3.13 2.71
N PRO A 51 24.02 4.26 3.27
CA PRO A 51 24.15 4.40 4.71
C PRO A 51 22.77 4.32 5.37
N SER A 52 22.75 3.83 6.61
CA SER A 52 21.56 3.89 7.43
C SER A 52 21.88 4.11 8.90
N ASP A 53 21.02 4.89 9.53
CA ASP A 53 21.07 5.17 10.96
C ASP A 53 20.16 4.24 11.77
N GLU A 54 19.40 3.32 11.14
CA GLU A 54 18.53 2.42 11.91
C GLU A 54 19.32 1.22 12.47
N THR A 55 19.41 1.15 13.79
CA THR A 55 20.20 0.15 14.53
C THR A 55 19.76 -1.32 14.36
N ILE A 56 18.56 -1.55 13.81
CA ILE A 56 17.95 -2.87 13.72
C ILE A 56 18.47 -3.66 12.52
N TYR A 57 18.91 -2.96 11.47
CA TYR A 57 19.35 -3.57 10.22
C TYR A 57 20.85 -3.30 10.02
N VAL A 58 21.53 -4.27 9.40
CA VAL A 58 22.99 -4.23 9.21
C VAL A 58 23.33 -3.78 7.81
N ASN A 59 22.56 -4.21 6.81
CA ASN A 59 22.80 -3.83 5.43
C ASN A 59 21.55 -3.20 4.81
N TYR A 60 21.80 -2.16 4.02
CA TYR A 60 20.81 -1.40 3.28
C TYR A 60 21.29 -1.23 1.85
N PHE A 61 20.43 -1.60 0.91
CA PHE A 61 20.72 -1.46 -0.50
C PHE A 61 19.54 -0.80 -1.21
N ASP A 62 19.85 0.15 -2.08
CA ASP A 62 18.96 0.51 -3.15
C ASP A 62 19.02 -0.59 -4.21
N VAL A 63 17.86 -1.13 -4.58
CA VAL A 63 17.70 -2.00 -5.75
C VAL A 63 17.43 -1.09 -6.94
N LEU A 64 18.40 -0.97 -7.83
CA LEU A 64 18.36 -0.11 -9.01
C LEU A 64 18.03 -0.96 -10.23
N ILE A 65 16.82 -0.83 -10.78
CA ILE A 65 16.44 -1.56 -11.99
C ILE A 65 17.03 -0.86 -13.22
N LYS A 66 17.55 -1.64 -14.17
CA LYS A 66 18.18 -1.16 -15.40
C LYS A 66 17.20 -1.27 -16.55
N PHE A 67 17.10 -0.21 -17.35
CA PHE A 67 16.31 -0.20 -18.58
C PHE A 67 17.09 0.48 -19.71
N PRO A 68 16.91 0.03 -20.96
CA PRO A 68 17.60 0.62 -22.11
C PRO A 68 17.26 2.11 -22.24
N LYS A 69 18.24 2.92 -22.66
CA LYS A 69 17.99 4.32 -23.00
C LYS A 69 17.19 4.40 -24.31
N ASP A 70 16.19 5.27 -24.35
CA ASP A 70 15.31 5.50 -25.50
C ASP A 70 16.05 6.00 -26.77
N ASN A 71 17.30 6.44 -26.64
CA ASN A 71 18.12 6.89 -27.76
C ASN A 71 19.28 5.92 -27.97
N GLU A 72 19.41 5.39 -29.20
CA GLU A 72 20.26 4.31 -29.75
C GLU A 72 21.80 4.36 -29.47
N LYS A 73 22.25 4.91 -28.35
CA LYS A 73 23.62 4.78 -27.85
C LYS A 73 23.63 3.81 -26.68
N SER A 74 24.42 2.75 -26.81
CA SER A 74 24.68 1.73 -25.79
C SER A 74 24.72 2.33 -24.38
N GLY A 75 23.76 1.96 -23.53
CA GLY A 75 23.72 2.37 -22.14
C GLY A 75 22.35 2.13 -21.50
N CYS A 76 22.37 1.76 -20.23
CA CYS A 76 21.16 1.64 -19.43
C CYS A 76 20.94 2.92 -18.60
N THR A 77 19.67 3.21 -18.31
CA THR A 77 19.31 4.11 -17.22
C THR A 77 18.91 3.25 -16.03
N GLU A 78 19.26 3.73 -14.85
CA GLU A 78 18.93 3.08 -13.59
C GLU A 78 17.90 3.92 -12.84
N ARG A 79 16.96 3.24 -12.19
CA ARG A 79 16.02 3.88 -11.27
C ARG A 79 15.85 3.03 -10.04
N LYS A 80 15.81 3.67 -8.88
CA LYS A 80 15.49 2.99 -7.62
C LYS A 80 14.12 2.34 -7.72
N PHE A 81 14.11 1.02 -7.64
CA PHE A 81 12.94 0.16 -7.70
C PHE A 81 12.45 -0.21 -6.30
N ALA A 82 13.39 -0.50 -5.40
CA ALA A 82 13.11 -0.85 -4.02
C ALA A 82 14.27 -0.51 -3.10
N THR A 83 14.03 -0.60 -1.80
CA THR A 83 15.09 -0.67 -0.77
C THR A 83 15.09 -2.08 -0.18
N LEU A 84 16.24 -2.75 -0.22
CA LEU A 84 16.48 -4.04 0.41
C LEU A 84 17.16 -3.81 1.77
N LYS A 85 16.63 -4.42 2.84
CA LYS A 85 17.19 -4.33 4.19
C LYS A 85 17.43 -5.72 4.77
N THR A 86 18.59 -5.93 5.39
CA THR A 86 18.92 -7.19 6.08
C THR A 86 19.16 -6.97 7.56
N LYS A 87 18.77 -7.95 8.38
CA LYS A 87 19.16 -8.01 9.79
C LYS A 87 20.51 -8.72 9.96
N PRO A 88 21.15 -8.63 11.14
CA PRO A 88 22.31 -9.47 11.42
C PRO A 88 21.97 -10.94 11.16
N ARG A 89 22.94 -11.68 10.60
CA ARG A 89 22.81 -13.12 10.39
C ARG A 89 22.42 -13.80 11.69
N SER A 90 21.48 -14.73 11.63
CA SER A 90 21.21 -15.57 12.79
C SER A 90 22.27 -16.67 12.88
N VAL A 91 22.99 -16.71 14.00
CA VAL A 91 24.04 -17.70 14.27
C VAL A 91 23.46 -18.98 14.91
N GLU A 92 22.20 -18.93 15.36
CA GLU A 92 21.54 -20.10 15.94
C GLU A 92 21.04 -21.05 14.85
N GLU A 93 21.33 -22.33 15.05
CA GLU A 93 20.92 -23.41 14.16
C GLU A 93 19.39 -23.45 14.02
N GLY A 94 18.90 -23.53 12.77
CA GLY A 94 17.47 -23.53 12.45
C GLY A 94 16.78 -22.16 12.42
N LYS A 95 17.46 -21.05 12.77
CA LYS A 95 16.89 -19.71 12.57
C LYS A 95 17.00 -19.26 11.11
N LYS A 96 15.89 -18.70 10.61
CA LYS A 96 15.78 -18.16 9.24
C LYS A 96 16.43 -16.78 9.13
N ASN A 97 17.13 -16.53 8.04
CA ASN A 97 17.65 -15.19 7.71
C ASN A 97 16.59 -14.40 6.94
N TYR A 98 16.05 -13.36 7.56
CA TYR A 98 15.01 -12.54 6.93
C TYR A 98 15.60 -11.32 6.22
N ILE A 99 15.04 -11.03 5.04
CA ILE A 99 15.32 -9.83 4.24
C ILE A 99 14.01 -9.12 3.94
N TRP A 100 14.02 -7.79 4.00
CA TRP A 100 12.86 -6.96 3.68
C TRP A 100 13.08 -6.21 2.39
N LEU A 101 12.05 -6.18 1.54
CA LEU A 101 12.04 -5.43 0.28
C LEU A 101 10.91 -4.39 0.34
N TYR A 102 11.29 -3.11 0.35
CA TYR A 102 10.39 -1.96 0.37
C TYR A 102 10.28 -1.37 -1.03
N ILE A 103 9.14 -1.57 -1.68
CA ILE A 103 8.94 -1.19 -3.09
C ILE A 103 8.67 0.31 -3.21
N GLU A 104 9.30 0.96 -4.21
CA GLU A 104 9.08 2.37 -4.51
C GLU A 104 7.69 2.63 -5.10
N ASN A 105 7.07 3.75 -4.72
CA ASN A 105 5.67 4.03 -5.07
C ASN A 105 5.41 4.08 -6.60
N TRP A 106 6.38 4.54 -7.40
CA TRP A 106 6.20 4.61 -8.85
C TRP A 106 6.02 3.23 -9.52
N VAL A 107 6.53 2.17 -8.89
CA VAL A 107 6.47 0.79 -9.40
C VAL A 107 5.03 0.32 -9.58
N PHE A 108 4.08 0.82 -8.76
CA PHE A 108 2.67 0.42 -8.82
C PHE A 108 1.86 1.16 -9.90
N TYR A 109 2.39 2.22 -10.48
CA TYR A 109 1.63 3.15 -11.33
C TYR A 109 2.28 3.41 -12.69
N GLU A 110 3.53 3.06 -12.90
CA GLU A 110 4.12 3.10 -14.24
C GLU A 110 3.84 1.81 -14.98
N VAL A 111 3.39 1.94 -16.23
CA VAL A 111 3.11 0.80 -17.10
C VAL A 111 4.45 0.17 -17.49
N PHE A 112 4.61 -1.11 -17.16
CA PHE A 112 5.72 -1.93 -17.62
C PHE A 112 5.38 -2.54 -18.99
N LEU A 113 4.20 -3.13 -19.11
CA LEU A 113 3.69 -3.71 -20.36
C LEU A 113 2.16 -3.72 -20.37
N THR A 114 1.57 -4.07 -21.52
CA THR A 114 0.12 -4.23 -21.68
C THR A 114 -0.19 -5.64 -22.18
N ILE A 115 -0.98 -6.40 -21.44
CA ILE A 115 -1.43 -7.76 -21.81
C ILE A 115 -2.93 -7.70 -22.03
N GLN A 116 -3.43 -8.14 -23.19
CA GLN A 116 -4.87 -8.24 -23.46
C GLN A 116 -5.66 -6.94 -23.13
N ARG A 117 -5.07 -5.77 -23.40
CA ARG A 117 -5.61 -4.42 -23.07
C ARG A 117 -5.64 -4.06 -21.58
N SER A 118 -5.09 -4.89 -20.71
CA SER A 118 -4.85 -4.57 -19.29
C SER A 118 -3.43 -4.06 -19.09
N LYS A 119 -3.29 -2.96 -18.33
CA LYS A 119 -1.99 -2.41 -17.94
C LYS A 119 -1.37 -3.30 -16.87
N CYS A 120 -0.11 -3.69 -17.04
CA CYS A 120 0.70 -4.30 -15.98
C CYS A 120 1.75 -3.29 -15.55
N ASN A 121 1.91 -3.10 -14.25
CA ASN A 121 2.93 -2.21 -13.70
C ASN A 121 4.26 -2.93 -13.45
N TRP A 122 5.26 -2.16 -13.01
CA TRP A 122 6.61 -2.66 -12.76
C TRP A 122 6.72 -3.62 -11.58
N LEU A 123 5.67 -3.82 -10.77
CA LEU A 123 5.68 -4.83 -9.71
C LEU A 123 5.94 -6.23 -10.27
N SER A 124 5.61 -6.46 -11.55
CA SER A 124 5.91 -7.69 -12.30
C SER A 124 7.41 -8.06 -12.29
N CYS A 125 8.32 -7.10 -12.05
CA CYS A 125 9.76 -7.35 -12.02
C CYS A 125 10.26 -7.88 -10.66
N VAL A 126 9.42 -7.92 -9.62
CA VAL A 126 9.85 -8.44 -8.31
C VAL A 126 10.26 -9.90 -8.41
N ASP A 127 9.52 -10.73 -9.14
CA ASP A 127 9.78 -12.18 -9.26
C ASP A 127 11.20 -12.44 -9.80
N TYR A 128 11.62 -11.71 -10.84
CA TYR A 128 13.00 -11.77 -11.35
C TYR A 128 14.04 -11.39 -10.29
N ILE A 129 13.83 -10.28 -9.57
CA ILE A 129 14.79 -9.81 -8.55
C ILE A 129 14.94 -10.84 -7.42
N VAL A 130 13.83 -11.46 -6.99
CA VAL A 130 13.86 -12.41 -5.88
C VAL A 130 14.45 -13.76 -6.31
N ASP A 131 14.22 -14.17 -7.55
CA ASP A 131 14.80 -15.38 -8.13
C ASP A 131 16.32 -15.26 -8.29
N GLU A 132 16.81 -14.15 -8.85
CA GLU A 132 18.26 -13.87 -9.00
C GLU A 132 18.99 -13.80 -7.65
N LEU A 133 18.29 -13.37 -6.60
CA LEU A 133 18.82 -13.33 -5.24
C LEU A 133 18.61 -14.65 -4.47
N GLY A 134 17.91 -15.63 -5.04
CA GLY A 134 17.59 -16.90 -4.36
C GLY A 134 16.72 -16.72 -3.11
N LEU A 135 15.79 -15.76 -3.13
CA LEU A 135 14.94 -15.41 -2.00
C LEU A 135 13.63 -16.23 -2.00
N VAL A 136 13.28 -16.77 -0.84
CA VAL A 136 12.02 -17.51 -0.64
C VAL A 136 11.00 -16.61 0.05
N PHE A 137 9.82 -16.43 -0.55
CA PHE A 137 8.79 -15.59 0.05
C PHE A 137 8.36 -16.06 1.44
N ASN A 138 8.24 -15.11 2.37
CA ASN A 138 7.76 -15.37 3.72
C ASN A 138 6.38 -14.76 3.97
N ASN A 139 6.25 -13.43 3.79
CA ASN A 139 4.98 -12.74 3.98
C ASN A 139 5.01 -11.29 3.46
N ILE A 140 3.82 -10.71 3.27
CA ILE A 140 3.66 -9.25 3.19
C ILE A 140 3.66 -8.67 4.60
N THR A 141 4.53 -7.70 4.86
CA THR A 141 4.67 -7.09 6.20
C THR A 141 3.77 -5.87 6.38
N SER A 142 3.56 -5.12 5.30
CA SER A 142 2.58 -4.03 5.21
C SER A 142 2.17 -3.77 3.77
N MET A 143 0.92 -3.37 3.58
CA MET A 143 0.36 -2.97 2.30
C MET A 143 -0.54 -1.76 2.49
N ASP A 144 -0.43 -0.78 1.59
CA ASP A 144 -1.44 0.26 1.43
C ASP A 144 -2.19 0.01 0.12
N ILE A 145 -3.52 -0.05 0.17
CA ILE A 145 -4.39 -0.13 -1.01
C ILE A 145 -5.05 1.23 -1.21
N ALA A 146 -5.07 1.73 -2.43
CA ALA A 146 -5.69 2.98 -2.83
C ALA A 146 -6.80 2.75 -3.86
N LEU A 147 -8.02 3.19 -3.54
CA LEU A 147 -9.13 3.34 -4.46
C LEU A 147 -9.24 4.81 -4.86
N ASP A 148 -8.81 5.12 -6.08
CA ASP A 148 -8.90 6.44 -6.68
C ASP A 148 -10.16 6.54 -7.52
N GLY A 149 -10.97 7.58 -7.31
CA GLY A 149 -12.19 7.77 -8.08
C GLY A 149 -12.71 9.20 -8.06
N ASN A 150 -13.82 9.43 -8.75
CA ASN A 150 -14.44 10.76 -8.85
C ASN A 150 -15.45 11.06 -7.71
N VAL A 151 -15.54 10.21 -6.69
CA VAL A 151 -16.48 10.32 -5.58
C VAL A 151 -15.79 10.84 -4.32
N ASN A 152 -16.28 11.95 -3.77
CA ASN A 152 -15.78 12.52 -2.52
C ASN A 152 -16.33 11.80 -1.28
N ILE A 153 -15.76 10.63 -0.96
CA ILE A 153 -16.14 9.81 0.20
C ILE A 153 -15.94 10.57 1.51
N ALA A 154 -14.91 11.41 1.64
CA ALA A 154 -14.69 12.23 2.83
C ALA A 154 -15.90 13.14 3.14
N LYS A 155 -16.48 13.77 2.11
CA LYS A 155 -17.68 14.59 2.27
C LYS A 155 -18.90 13.76 2.68
N ARG A 156 -19.08 12.55 2.13
CA ARG A 156 -20.19 11.64 2.47
C ARG A 156 -20.11 11.15 3.91
N ILE A 157 -18.93 10.70 4.34
CA ILE A 157 -18.67 10.29 5.73
C ILE A 157 -18.93 11.47 6.69
N LYS A 158 -18.42 12.66 6.37
CA LYS A 158 -18.67 13.86 7.19
C LYS A 158 -20.17 14.12 7.32
N HIS A 159 -20.92 14.09 6.22
CA HIS A 159 -22.36 14.30 6.25
C HIS A 159 -23.07 13.25 7.11
N ALA A 160 -22.81 11.96 6.89
CA ALA A 160 -23.43 10.87 7.64
C ALA A 160 -23.07 10.90 9.14
N GLN A 161 -21.86 11.31 9.51
CA GLN A 161 -21.48 11.40 10.93
C GLN A 161 -22.31 12.44 11.70
N PHE A 162 -22.66 13.55 11.06
CA PHE A 162 -23.36 14.67 11.70
C PHE A 162 -24.87 14.68 11.43
N ASP A 163 -25.40 13.70 10.71
CA ASP A 163 -26.83 13.56 10.43
C ASP A 163 -27.50 12.62 11.45
N ASP A 164 -28.65 13.04 11.98
CA ASP A 164 -29.43 12.29 12.98
C ASP A 164 -30.05 11.02 12.43
N ALA A 165 -30.25 10.95 11.10
CA ALA A 165 -30.69 9.73 10.43
C ALA A 165 -29.64 8.61 10.49
N TYR A 166 -28.39 8.91 10.86
CA TYR A 166 -27.31 7.93 10.88
C TYR A 166 -26.78 7.70 12.29
N THR A 167 -26.36 6.46 12.56
CA THR A 167 -25.58 6.07 13.73
C THR A 167 -24.23 5.55 13.29
N VAL A 168 -23.14 6.11 13.82
CA VAL A 168 -21.79 5.65 13.49
C VAL A 168 -21.54 4.28 14.11
N LYS A 169 -21.00 3.34 13.33
CA LYS A 169 -20.40 2.10 13.82
C LYS A 169 -18.90 2.20 13.65
N LEU A 170 -18.19 2.36 14.76
CA LEU A 170 -16.76 2.61 14.81
C LEU A 170 -16.07 1.45 15.51
N ASN A 171 -15.10 0.83 14.82
CA ASN A 171 -14.36 -0.34 15.31
C ASN A 171 -15.28 -1.50 15.73
N GLY A 172 -16.36 -1.73 14.98
CA GLY A 172 -17.35 -2.78 15.24
C GLY A 172 -18.49 -2.38 16.20
N THR A 173 -18.39 -1.25 16.89
CA THR A 173 -19.34 -0.84 17.93
C THR A 173 -20.18 0.36 17.50
N PHE A 174 -21.51 0.27 17.67
CA PHE A 174 -22.43 1.39 17.42
C PHE A 174 -22.31 2.47 18.51
N ARG A 175 -22.11 3.71 18.07
CA ARG A 175 -21.96 4.90 18.91
C ARG A 175 -23.29 5.62 19.00
N ARG A 176 -24.09 5.25 20.00
CA ARG A 176 -25.47 5.76 20.18
C ARG A 176 -25.50 7.12 20.88
N ASN A 177 -24.51 7.41 21.73
CA ASN A 177 -24.38 8.72 22.34
C ASN A 177 -23.81 9.70 21.31
N LYS A 178 -24.64 10.64 20.84
CA LYS A 178 -24.25 11.65 19.84
C LYS A 178 -23.24 12.67 20.37
N GLU A 179 -23.10 12.78 21.69
CA GLU A 179 -22.14 13.68 22.35
C GLU A 179 -20.80 13.00 22.65
N GLU A 180 -20.67 11.68 22.40
CA GLU A 180 -19.41 10.95 22.58
C GLU A 180 -18.32 11.51 21.65
N VAL A 181 -17.16 11.87 22.23
CA VAL A 181 -15.98 12.23 21.45
C VAL A 181 -15.39 10.97 20.82
N LEU A 182 -15.36 10.94 19.49
CA LEU A 182 -14.87 9.80 18.72
C LEU A 182 -13.40 10.01 18.31
N ASP A 183 -12.46 9.88 19.26
CA ASP A 183 -11.01 10.12 19.05
C ASP A 183 -10.38 9.28 17.92
N ASN A 184 -11.02 8.18 17.56
CA ASN A 184 -10.58 7.32 16.47
C ASN A 184 -10.95 7.83 15.08
N ILE A 185 -11.75 8.90 14.96
CA ILE A 185 -12.10 9.55 13.69
C ILE A 185 -11.54 10.98 13.69
N LEU A 186 -10.48 11.20 12.92
CA LEU A 186 -9.85 12.51 12.81
C LEU A 186 -10.36 13.24 11.56
N HIS A 187 -10.79 14.48 11.76
CA HIS A 187 -11.15 15.41 10.69
C HIS A 187 -10.02 16.40 10.49
N ILE A 188 -9.24 16.22 9.43
CA ILE A 188 -8.13 17.11 9.09
C ILE A 188 -8.59 18.01 7.95
N SER A 189 -8.67 19.32 8.21
CA SER A 189 -9.08 20.30 7.21
C SER A 189 -8.02 21.36 7.03
N THR A 190 -7.76 21.75 5.78
CA THR A 190 -6.95 22.93 5.47
C THR A 190 -7.83 24.01 4.86
N GLY A 191 -7.51 25.27 5.12
CA GLY A 191 -8.28 26.42 4.67
C GLY A 191 -7.40 27.66 4.57
N ASP A 192 -8.02 28.75 4.15
CA ASP A 192 -7.46 30.10 4.28
C ASP A 192 -8.26 30.88 5.35
N GLN A 193 -8.04 32.19 5.43
CA GLN A 193 -8.73 33.07 6.38
C GLN A 193 -10.23 33.26 6.06
N ILE A 194 -10.72 32.75 4.93
CA ILE A 194 -12.12 32.89 4.50
C ILE A 194 -12.89 31.59 4.72
N LYS A 195 -12.29 30.44 4.35
CA LYS A 195 -12.97 29.14 4.43
C LYS A 195 -12.03 27.95 4.53
N LEU A 196 -12.58 26.86 5.05
CA LEU A 196 -12.03 25.52 4.87
C LEU A 196 -12.17 25.08 3.41
N ARG A 197 -11.09 24.54 2.85
CA ARG A 197 -10.99 24.14 1.44
C ARG A 197 -10.92 22.63 1.26
N THR A 198 -10.29 21.93 2.20
CA THR A 198 -10.12 20.49 2.12
C THR A 198 -10.65 19.80 3.35
N THR A 199 -11.03 18.55 3.19
CA THR A 199 -11.40 17.66 4.29
C THR A 199 -10.77 16.30 4.00
N THR A 200 -9.98 15.84 4.95
CA THR A 200 -9.44 14.49 5.04
C THR A 200 -10.03 13.85 6.27
N ILE A 201 -10.51 12.62 6.15
CA ILE A 201 -10.97 11.83 7.29
C ILE A 201 -10.02 10.66 7.47
N VAL A 202 -9.59 10.44 8.71
CA VAL A 202 -8.77 9.28 9.10
C VAL A 202 -9.53 8.50 10.16
N ALA A 203 -9.81 7.23 9.92
CA ALA A 203 -10.32 6.32 10.94
C ALA A 203 -9.23 5.34 11.39
N LYS A 204 -9.01 5.24 12.70
CA LYS A 204 -8.00 4.40 13.32
C LYS A 204 -8.61 3.33 14.24
N PRO A 205 -7.96 2.18 14.39
CA PRO A 205 -8.39 1.15 15.30
C PRO A 205 -8.23 1.59 16.75
N GLN A 206 -9.07 1.04 17.61
CA GLN A 206 -8.97 1.24 19.06
C GLN A 206 -7.99 0.25 19.70
N LYS A 207 -7.78 -0.92 19.09
CA LYS A 207 -6.95 -1.99 19.65
C LYS A 207 -5.50 -1.88 19.17
N LYS A 208 -4.55 -2.02 20.10
CA LYS A 208 -3.10 -2.01 19.80
C LYS A 208 -2.67 -3.08 18.79
N LYS A 209 -3.28 -4.28 18.84
CA LYS A 209 -2.98 -5.36 17.88
C LYS A 209 -3.22 -4.97 16.42
N ASP A 210 -4.08 -3.98 16.18
CA ASP A 210 -4.46 -3.50 14.87
C ASP A 210 -3.75 -2.17 14.55
N GLU A 211 -2.74 -1.72 15.30
CA GLU A 211 -2.13 -0.37 15.14
C GLU A 211 -1.66 -0.03 13.72
N LYS A 212 -1.39 -1.06 12.90
CA LYS A 212 -1.02 -0.95 11.47
C LYS A 212 -2.21 -1.09 10.53
N LEU A 213 -3.43 -0.89 11.01
CA LEU A 213 -4.65 -0.79 10.22
C LEU A 213 -5.12 0.67 10.26
N SER A 214 -5.44 1.29 9.14
CA SER A 214 -6.05 2.62 9.14
C SER A 214 -6.74 2.93 7.82
N LEU A 215 -7.83 3.69 7.89
CA LEU A 215 -8.56 4.20 6.74
C LEU A 215 -8.29 5.70 6.62
N LYS A 216 -8.01 6.17 5.40
CA LYS A 216 -7.85 7.59 5.10
C LYS A 216 -8.57 7.93 3.80
N VAL A 217 -9.43 8.94 3.84
CA VAL A 217 -10.15 9.44 2.65
C VAL A 217 -9.88 10.91 2.43
N TYR A 218 -9.55 11.31 1.21
CA TYR A 218 -9.09 12.68 0.92
C TYR A 218 -9.17 13.06 -0.56
N ASN A 219 -8.97 14.35 -0.86
CA ASN A 219 -8.81 14.84 -2.22
C ASN A 219 -7.36 14.61 -2.68
N LYS A 220 -7.18 13.64 -3.58
CA LYS A 220 -5.87 13.24 -4.12
C LYS A 220 -5.33 14.24 -5.12
N THR A 221 -6.18 14.88 -5.93
CA THR A 221 -5.74 15.93 -6.86
C THR A 221 -4.95 17.02 -6.16
N ASN A 222 -5.43 17.50 -5.00
CA ASN A 222 -4.74 18.54 -4.23
C ASN A 222 -3.38 18.09 -3.66
N GLU A 223 -3.21 16.79 -3.39
CA GLU A 223 -1.91 16.23 -2.99
C GLU A 223 -0.97 16.17 -4.20
N LEU A 224 -1.49 15.70 -5.34
CA LEU A 224 -0.71 15.50 -6.56
C LEU A 224 -0.18 16.82 -7.13
N GLU A 225 -0.95 17.92 -7.04
CA GLU A 225 -0.52 19.28 -7.41
C GLU A 225 0.74 19.73 -6.65
N LYS A 226 0.98 19.20 -5.46
CA LYS A 226 2.12 19.53 -4.60
C LYS A 226 3.24 18.49 -4.65
N SER A 227 3.10 17.46 -5.48
CA SER A 227 4.02 16.32 -5.54
C SER A 227 4.62 16.15 -6.93
N SER A 228 5.73 15.45 -7.03
CA SER A 228 6.31 15.00 -8.31
C SER A 228 5.64 13.74 -8.87
N LYS A 229 4.56 13.23 -8.26
CA LYS A 229 3.96 11.91 -8.54
C LYS A 229 2.93 11.90 -9.68
N ARG A 230 3.24 12.57 -10.79
CA ARG A 230 2.34 12.66 -11.96
C ARG A 230 2.00 11.30 -12.59
N TYR A 231 2.81 10.26 -12.33
CA TYR A 231 2.55 8.90 -12.77
C TYR A 231 1.23 8.31 -12.23
N ILE A 232 0.79 8.71 -11.02
CA ILE A 232 -0.47 8.23 -10.44
C ILE A 232 -1.65 8.67 -11.31
N SER A 233 -1.70 9.94 -11.71
CA SER A 233 -2.76 10.46 -12.58
C SER A 233 -2.81 9.75 -13.93
N LYS A 234 -1.65 9.43 -14.52
CA LYS A 234 -1.57 8.70 -15.80
C LYS A 234 -2.08 7.26 -15.69
N TRP A 235 -1.83 6.61 -14.56
CA TRP A 235 -2.31 5.25 -14.30
C TRP A 235 -3.83 5.20 -14.18
N VAL A 236 -4.37 6.08 -13.32
CA VAL A 236 -5.79 6.16 -12.97
C VAL A 236 -6.64 6.65 -14.14
N ASP A 237 -6.13 7.59 -14.95
CA ASP A 237 -6.75 8.06 -16.19
C ASP A 237 -8.19 8.60 -16.01
N ILE A 238 -8.40 9.37 -14.94
CA ILE A 238 -9.68 10.04 -14.63
C ILE A 238 -9.57 11.53 -14.96
N ASN A 239 -10.44 12.02 -15.85
CA ASN A 239 -10.46 13.41 -16.33
C ASN A 239 -11.15 14.41 -15.38
N SER A 240 -11.19 14.10 -14.09
CA SER A 240 -11.85 14.93 -13.07
C SER A 240 -11.06 14.94 -11.76
N THR A 241 -11.57 15.67 -10.75
CA THR A 241 -10.95 15.64 -9.41
C THR A 241 -10.93 14.21 -8.88
N ILE A 242 -9.74 13.75 -8.51
CA ILE A 242 -9.49 12.43 -7.95
C ILE A 242 -9.59 12.53 -6.44
N TYR A 243 -10.47 11.73 -5.88
CA TYR A 243 -10.56 11.45 -4.44
C TYR A 243 -10.03 10.05 -4.20
N ARG A 244 -9.28 9.88 -3.12
CA ARG A 244 -8.71 8.59 -2.74
C ARG A 244 -9.32 8.09 -1.45
N THR A 245 -9.65 6.81 -1.44
CA THR A 245 -9.81 6.00 -0.23
C THR A 245 -8.59 5.11 -0.09
N GLU A 246 -7.89 5.21 1.02
CA GLU A 246 -6.64 4.50 1.28
C GLU A 246 -6.81 3.66 2.54
N ILE A 247 -6.45 2.38 2.48
CA ILE A 247 -6.41 1.49 3.63
C ILE A 247 -4.99 0.98 3.81
N THR A 248 -4.42 1.20 5.00
CA THR A 248 -3.15 0.61 5.43
C THR A 248 -3.45 -0.69 6.15
N ILE A 249 -2.71 -1.75 5.83
CA ILE A 249 -2.92 -3.09 6.36
C ILE A 249 -1.57 -3.70 6.77
N GLY A 250 -1.43 -4.06 8.04
CA GLY A 250 -0.26 -4.80 8.55
C GLY A 250 -0.35 -6.32 8.35
N ASN A 251 0.79 -6.99 8.48
CA ASN A 251 0.94 -8.46 8.36
C ASN A 251 -0.18 -9.29 9.01
N GLU A 252 -0.43 -9.08 10.30
CA GLU A 252 -1.39 -9.90 11.05
C GLU A 252 -2.84 -9.72 10.54
N ASN A 253 -3.18 -8.52 10.07
CA ASN A 253 -4.46 -8.27 9.42
C ASN A 253 -4.57 -8.99 8.07
N LEU A 254 -3.49 -8.98 7.27
CA LEU A 254 -3.46 -9.72 6.00
C LEU A 254 -3.62 -11.23 6.24
N LYS A 255 -2.88 -11.81 7.18
CA LYS A 255 -3.03 -13.23 7.55
C LYS A 255 -4.46 -13.57 7.96
N GLU A 256 -5.09 -12.71 8.77
CA GLU A 256 -6.49 -12.87 9.17
C GLU A 256 -7.44 -12.88 7.96
N PHE A 257 -7.28 -11.95 7.01
CA PHE A 257 -8.12 -11.87 5.82
C PHE A 257 -8.06 -13.15 4.98
N TYR A 258 -6.85 -13.64 4.68
CA TYR A 258 -6.69 -14.86 3.89
C TYR A 258 -7.17 -16.12 4.64
N ALA A 259 -6.88 -16.22 5.95
CA ALA A 259 -7.38 -17.33 6.76
C ALA A 259 -8.93 -17.43 6.73
N ARG A 260 -9.64 -16.28 6.68
CA ARG A 260 -11.10 -16.25 6.56
C ARG A 260 -11.62 -16.75 5.21
N LYS A 261 -10.82 -16.66 4.15
CA LYS A 261 -11.17 -17.22 2.84
C LYS A 261 -10.89 -18.71 2.71
N GLY A 262 -10.28 -19.33 3.72
CA GLY A 262 -9.78 -20.71 3.62
C GLY A 262 -8.57 -20.83 2.70
N GLU A 263 -7.91 -19.72 2.39
CA GLU A 263 -6.76 -19.64 1.50
C GLU A 263 -5.49 -19.35 2.32
N CYS A 264 -4.38 -19.99 1.97
CA CYS A 264 -3.07 -19.42 2.26
C CYS A 264 -2.76 -18.41 1.16
N ILE A 265 -2.00 -17.34 1.44
CA ILE A 265 -1.56 -16.38 0.43
C ILE A 265 -0.89 -17.16 -0.72
N PRO A 266 -1.51 -17.31 -1.91
CA PRO A 266 -0.93 -18.11 -2.98
C PRO A 266 0.19 -17.28 -3.59
N TYR A 267 1.44 -17.58 -3.23
CA TYR A 267 2.60 -16.77 -3.61
C TYR A 267 2.81 -16.72 -5.12
N GLU A 268 2.68 -17.87 -5.79
CA GLU A 268 3.10 -18.07 -7.20
C GLU A 268 2.39 -17.15 -8.21
N LEU A 269 1.31 -16.48 -7.82
CA LEU A 269 0.59 -15.52 -8.68
C LEU A 269 0.25 -14.21 -7.99
N LEU A 270 0.66 -14.01 -6.73
CA LEU A 270 0.22 -12.86 -5.93
C LEU A 270 0.70 -11.54 -6.53
N LEU A 271 2.01 -11.46 -6.83
CA LEU A 271 2.62 -10.25 -7.34
C LEU A 271 2.21 -10.00 -8.79
N THR A 272 2.08 -11.05 -9.61
CA THR A 272 1.52 -10.98 -10.96
C THR A 272 0.10 -10.43 -10.95
N THR A 273 -0.78 -10.97 -10.10
CA THR A 273 -2.17 -10.52 -9.94
C THR A 273 -2.21 -9.06 -9.53
N PHE A 274 -1.39 -8.66 -8.55
CA PHE A 274 -1.32 -7.27 -8.09
C PHE A 274 -0.70 -6.30 -9.11
N ALA A 275 0.18 -6.78 -9.99
CA ALA A 275 0.77 -5.97 -11.03
C ALA A 275 -0.22 -5.69 -12.18
N ASN A 276 -1.14 -6.61 -12.43
CA ASN A 276 -2.15 -6.49 -13.47
C ASN A 276 -3.36 -5.68 -13.00
N GLN A 277 -3.64 -4.56 -13.68
CA GLN A 277 -4.72 -3.65 -13.31
C GLN A 277 -6.08 -4.36 -13.26
N SER A 278 -6.43 -5.16 -14.27
CA SER A 278 -7.75 -5.79 -14.35
C SER A 278 -7.93 -6.91 -13.33
N GLU A 279 -6.90 -7.75 -13.15
CA GLU A 279 -6.95 -8.92 -12.26
C GLU A 279 -6.94 -8.51 -10.77
N SER A 280 -6.23 -7.44 -10.43
CA SER A 280 -6.16 -6.95 -9.05
C SER A 280 -7.46 -6.31 -8.53
N GLN A 281 -8.38 -5.86 -9.42
CA GLN A 281 -9.50 -5.02 -8.99
C GLN A 281 -10.38 -5.69 -7.92
N LEU A 282 -10.78 -6.94 -8.14
CA LEU A 282 -11.71 -7.64 -7.26
C LEU A 282 -11.09 -7.90 -5.88
N ILE A 283 -9.91 -8.53 -5.84
CA ILE A 283 -9.28 -8.92 -4.58
C ILE A 283 -8.88 -7.71 -3.73
N LEU A 284 -8.39 -6.63 -4.37
CA LEU A 284 -8.05 -5.40 -3.65
C LEU A 284 -9.30 -4.71 -3.12
N PHE A 285 -10.41 -4.74 -3.86
CA PHE A 285 -11.66 -4.13 -3.40
C PHE A 285 -12.27 -4.90 -2.23
N GLU A 286 -12.26 -6.24 -2.28
CA GLU A 286 -12.70 -7.08 -1.17
C GLU A 286 -11.89 -6.83 0.11
N MET A 287 -10.55 -6.69 0.00
CA MET A 287 -9.71 -6.29 1.13
C MET A 287 -10.09 -4.90 1.64
N MET A 288 -10.23 -3.94 0.72
CA MET A 288 -10.58 -2.56 1.07
C MET A 288 -11.91 -2.48 1.81
N GLU A 289 -12.95 -3.10 1.28
CA GLU A 289 -14.28 -3.16 1.88
C GLU A 289 -14.25 -3.86 3.24
N TYR A 290 -13.59 -5.02 3.33
CA TYR A 290 -13.48 -5.76 4.59
C TYR A 290 -12.87 -4.90 5.70
N PHE A 291 -11.74 -4.26 5.42
CA PHE A 291 -11.00 -3.49 6.41
C PHE A 291 -11.62 -2.11 6.67
N SER A 292 -12.22 -1.47 5.67
CA SER A 292 -12.97 -0.22 5.89
C SER A 292 -14.18 -0.49 6.79
N ASN A 293 -14.93 -1.57 6.57
CA ASN A 293 -16.11 -1.93 7.36
C ASN A 293 -15.76 -2.32 8.80
N ARG A 294 -14.56 -2.87 9.03
CA ARG A 294 -14.04 -3.08 10.40
C ARG A 294 -13.82 -1.77 11.14
N LEU A 295 -13.37 -0.73 10.46
CA LEU A 295 -13.04 0.56 11.05
C LEU A 295 -14.28 1.47 11.18
N LEU A 296 -15.04 1.62 10.11
CA LEU A 296 -16.10 2.61 10.01
C LEU A 296 -17.24 2.14 9.10
N MET A 297 -18.44 2.11 9.66
CA MET A 297 -19.70 1.93 8.94
C MET A 297 -20.74 2.88 9.52
N PHE A 298 -21.90 2.95 8.88
CA PHE A 298 -23.03 3.75 9.33
C PHE A 298 -24.28 2.90 9.37
N ASN A 299 -25.17 3.15 10.31
CA ASN A 299 -26.52 2.59 10.29
C ASN A 299 -27.51 3.70 9.99
N TYR A 300 -28.15 3.62 8.83
CA TYR A 300 -29.16 4.56 8.38
C TYR A 300 -30.55 4.16 8.89
N ASN A 301 -31.21 5.09 9.58
CA ASN A 301 -32.56 4.94 10.09
C ASN A 301 -33.27 6.31 10.13
N PRO A 302 -33.74 6.82 8.98
CA PRO A 302 -34.27 8.18 8.83
C PRO A 302 -35.59 8.44 9.57
N LYS A 303 -36.25 7.40 10.09
CA LYS A 303 -37.54 7.51 10.79
C LYS A 303 -37.49 6.97 12.22
N HIS A 304 -36.33 6.53 12.70
CA HIS A 304 -36.18 5.78 13.95
C HIS A 304 -37.16 4.61 14.09
N LYS A 305 -37.55 3.98 12.97
CA LYS A 305 -38.54 2.90 12.90
C LYS A 305 -37.88 1.62 12.44
N GLY A 306 -37.99 0.57 13.25
CA GLY A 306 -37.45 -0.76 12.93
C GLY A 306 -35.92 -0.84 13.01
N LYS A 307 -35.37 -1.94 12.48
CA LYS A 307 -33.92 -2.11 12.33
C LYS A 307 -33.46 -1.27 11.14
N GLY A 308 -32.52 -0.35 11.37
CA GLY A 308 -31.90 0.43 10.31
C GLY A 308 -31.05 -0.43 9.38
N GLU A 309 -30.62 0.17 8.27
CA GLU A 309 -29.75 -0.46 7.29
C GLU A 309 -28.29 -0.14 7.62
N THR A 310 -27.43 -1.16 7.70
CA THR A 310 -25.99 -0.95 7.92
C THR A 310 -25.30 -0.78 6.58
N LEU A 311 -24.72 0.40 6.36
CA LEU A 311 -24.05 0.85 5.15
C LEU A 311 -22.54 0.93 5.37
N SER A 312 -21.79 0.43 4.39
CA SER A 312 -20.38 0.72 4.21
C SER A 312 -20.17 2.19 3.81
N ILE A 313 -18.93 2.66 3.89
CA ILE A 313 -18.58 4.02 3.42
C ILE A 313 -18.75 4.20 1.90
N PHE A 314 -18.82 3.09 1.15
CA PHE A 314 -18.98 3.09 -0.31
C PHE A 314 -20.45 3.17 -0.73
N GLU A 315 -21.38 2.87 0.17
CA GLU A 315 -22.83 2.90 -0.03
C GLU A 315 -23.50 4.21 0.46
N LEU A 316 -22.74 5.08 1.14
CA LEU A 316 -23.20 6.40 1.63
C LEU A 316 -23.62 7.37 0.52
#